data_AF-A0AAP9MCN3-F1
#
_entry.id   AF-A0AAP9MCN3-F1
#
_cell.length_a   1.000
_cell.length_b   1.000
_cell.length_c   1.000
_cell.angle_alpha   90.00
_cell.angle_beta   90.00
_cell.angle_gamma   90.00
#
_symmetry.space_group_name_H-M   'P 1'
#
loop_
_entity.id
_entity.type
_entity.pdbx_description
1 polymer ?
#
loop_
_entity_poly.entity_id
_entity_poly.type
_entity_poly.pdbx_seq_one_letter_code
_entity_poly.pdbx_strand_id
1 'polypeptide(L)'
;MQKNIFYPKNAIRLCLANQKQEHFDGILYSCVRKEGFAFSNFTSFIMLTDEILDYLGTPQSFQERRSFNTKKRHLCIDQLMIHEDCSYIYEQSGKAGTYDIIITTRQKSDWQGIVKCRNKILGEFKSILELMYILI
;
A
#
# COMPACT_ATOMS: atom_id res chain seq x y z
N MET A 1 30.93 1.76 -1.05
CA MET A 1 29.83 2.59 -0.52
C MET A 1 28.54 1.78 -0.64
N GLN A 2 28.06 1.16 0.44
CA GLN A 2 26.74 0.55 0.47
C GLN A 2 25.71 1.68 0.42
N LYS A 3 24.92 1.75 -0.65
CA LYS A 3 23.70 2.57 -0.66
C LYS A 3 22.79 1.95 0.39
N ASN A 4 22.49 2.66 1.47
CA ASN A 4 21.39 2.28 2.34
C ASN A 4 20.11 2.31 1.50
N ILE A 5 19.59 1.12 1.14
CA ILE A 5 18.38 0.98 0.36
C ILE A 5 17.22 1.11 1.36
N PHE A 6 16.71 2.33 1.52
CA PHE A 6 15.58 2.61 2.39
C PHE A 6 14.26 2.42 1.64
N TYR A 7 13.33 1.65 2.22
CA TYR A 7 11.97 1.53 1.70
C TYR A 7 11.12 2.71 2.19
N PRO A 8 10.49 3.50 1.30
CA PRO A 8 9.72 4.69 1.72
C PRO A 8 8.56 4.33 2.64
N LYS A 9 8.36 5.09 3.74
CA LYS A 9 7.26 4.84 4.70
C LYS A 9 5.88 4.99 4.08
N ASN A 10 5.73 5.93 3.15
CA ASN A 10 4.49 6.19 2.40
C ASN A 10 4.32 5.27 1.18
N ALA A 11 5.11 4.20 1.10
CA ALA A 11 4.99 3.20 0.06
C ALA A 11 4.45 1.89 0.60
N ILE A 12 3.85 1.13 -0.30
CA ILE A 12 3.45 -0.25 -0.07
C ILE A 12 3.96 -1.11 -1.22
N ARG A 13 4.32 -2.36 -0.92
CA ARG A 13 4.65 -3.34 -1.93
C ARG A 13 3.51 -4.33 -2.07
N LEU A 14 2.96 -4.40 -3.27
CA LEU A 14 1.91 -5.30 -3.66
C LEU A 14 2.51 -6.53 -4.34
N CYS A 15 2.36 -7.70 -3.72
CA CYS A 15 2.78 -8.99 -4.26
C CYS A 15 1.53 -9.78 -4.67
N LEU A 16 1.22 -9.79 -5.97
CA LEU A 16 0.02 -10.46 -6.50
C LEU A 16 0.24 -11.96 -6.62
N ALA A 17 -0.70 -12.75 -6.08
CA ALA A 17 -0.80 -14.18 -6.34
C ALA A 17 -1.47 -14.43 -7.70
N ASN A 18 -2.56 -13.70 -7.97
CA ASN A 18 -3.24 -13.65 -9.26
C ASN A 18 -3.50 -12.18 -9.67
N GLN A 19 -3.51 -11.94 -10.98
CA GLN A 19 -3.70 -10.62 -11.57
C GLN A 19 -4.70 -10.72 -12.72
N LYS A 20 -5.95 -11.05 -12.38
CA LYS A 20 -7.09 -10.94 -13.29
C LYS A 20 -8.16 -10.11 -12.62
N GLN A 21 -9.02 -9.46 -13.38
CA GLN A 21 -10.07 -8.58 -12.83
C GLN A 21 -10.97 -9.30 -11.80
N GLU A 22 -11.21 -10.60 -11.98
CA GLU A 22 -11.98 -11.45 -11.06
C GLU A 22 -11.14 -12.06 -9.92
N HIS A 23 -9.81 -12.08 -10.07
CA HIS A 23 -8.86 -12.68 -9.15
C HIS A 23 -7.70 -11.71 -8.90
N PHE A 24 -7.96 -10.72 -8.05
CA PHE A 24 -7.01 -9.71 -7.59
C PHE A 24 -6.71 -9.93 -6.11
N ASP A 25 -5.78 -10.83 -5.83
CA ASP A 25 -5.43 -11.28 -4.49
C ASP A 25 -3.92 -11.40 -4.32
N GLY A 26 -3.46 -11.32 -3.07
CA GLY A 26 -2.04 -11.37 -2.77
C GLY A 26 -1.70 -10.89 -1.37
N ILE A 27 -0.46 -10.44 -1.21
CA ILE A 27 0.08 -9.93 0.04
C ILE A 27 0.56 -8.50 -0.17
N LEU A 28 0.16 -7.61 0.73
CA LEU A 28 0.60 -6.24 0.81
C LEU A 28 1.64 -6.10 1.92
N TYR A 29 2.81 -5.58 1.61
CA TYR A 29 3.86 -5.29 2.58
C TYR A 29 4.02 -3.79 2.78
N SER A 30 4.29 -3.40 4.02
CA SER A 30 4.58 -2.02 4.41
C SER A 30 5.42 -2.01 5.68
N CYS A 31 5.87 -0.83 6.10
CA CYS A 31 6.72 -0.68 7.29
C CYS A 31 6.04 -0.98 8.64
N VAL A 32 4.77 -1.39 8.67
CA VAL A 32 4.01 -1.55 9.93
C VAL A 32 3.90 -3.00 10.41
N ARG A 33 4.22 -3.98 9.53
CA ARG A 33 4.17 -5.42 9.83
C ARG A 33 5.00 -6.23 8.83
N LYS A 34 5.88 -7.10 9.33
CA LYS A 34 6.80 -7.90 8.49
C LYS A 34 6.13 -8.97 7.65
N GLU A 35 5.11 -9.62 8.21
CA GLU A 35 4.39 -10.72 7.58
C GLU A 35 3.50 -10.25 6.41
N GLY A 36 3.34 -8.93 6.23
CA GLY A 36 2.44 -8.35 5.26
C GLY A 36 0.97 -8.61 5.58
N PHE A 37 0.06 -8.18 4.71
CA PHE A 37 -1.39 -8.25 4.85
C PHE A 37 -1.98 -8.97 3.65
N ALA A 38 -2.61 -10.12 3.88
CA ALA A 38 -3.35 -10.80 2.83
C ALA A 38 -4.60 -9.99 2.45
N PHE A 39 -4.87 -9.90 1.16
CA PHE A 39 -6.09 -9.31 0.61
C PHE A 39 -6.65 -10.21 -0.49
N SER A 40 -7.96 -10.15 -0.71
CA SER A 40 -8.67 -11.07 -1.61
C SER A 40 -9.36 -10.40 -2.80
N ASN A 41 -9.37 -9.06 -2.83
CA ASN A 41 -9.92 -8.25 -3.91
C ASN A 41 -9.39 -6.81 -3.82
N PHE A 42 -9.61 -6.04 -4.90
CA PHE A 42 -9.18 -4.65 -4.97
C PHE A 42 -9.74 -3.78 -3.84
N THR A 43 -11.00 -3.97 -3.44
CA THR A 43 -11.61 -3.21 -2.33
C THR A 43 -10.90 -3.46 -1.00
N SER A 44 -10.63 -4.72 -0.65
CA SER A 44 -9.89 -5.08 0.56
C SER A 44 -8.47 -4.54 0.55
N PHE A 45 -7.81 -4.53 -0.62
CA PHE A 45 -6.52 -3.88 -0.82
C PHE A 45 -6.58 -2.38 -0.50
N ILE A 46 -7.59 -1.67 -1.00
CA ILE A 46 -7.76 -0.24 -0.76
C ILE A 46 -7.97 0.03 0.73
N MET A 47 -8.88 -0.70 1.37
CA MET A 47 -9.20 -0.53 2.80
C MET A 47 -7.98 -0.79 3.70
N LEU A 48 -7.22 -1.88 3.44
CA LEU A 48 -6.02 -2.19 4.20
C LEU A 48 -4.96 -1.11 4.07
N THR A 49 -4.73 -0.61 2.85
CA THR A 49 -3.76 0.46 2.60
C THR A 49 -4.16 1.74 3.31
N ASP A 50 -5.44 2.15 3.26
CA ASP A 50 -5.92 3.33 3.98
C ASP A 50 -5.67 3.21 5.48
N GLU A 51 -5.96 2.05 6.09
CA GLU A 51 -5.70 1.82 7.52
C GLU A 51 -4.21 1.85 7.86
N ILE A 52 -3.34 1.32 6.98
CA ILE A 52 -1.88 1.41 7.13
C ILE A 52 -1.42 2.87 7.07
N LEU A 53 -1.88 3.64 6.09
CA LEU A 53 -1.51 5.05 5.93
C LEU A 53 -2.03 5.91 7.09
N ASP A 54 -3.22 5.60 7.62
CA ASP A 54 -3.75 6.26 8.80
C ASP A 54 -2.91 5.96 10.05
N TYR A 55 -2.47 4.70 10.21
CA TYR A 55 -1.60 4.31 11.32
C TYR A 55 -0.22 4.95 11.22
N LEU A 56 0.34 5.04 10.01
CA LEU A 56 1.60 5.74 9.75
C LEU A 56 1.51 7.26 9.91
N GLY A 57 0.30 7.83 9.81
CA GLY A 57 0.06 9.27 9.79
C GLY A 57 0.60 9.98 8.55
N THR A 58 1.07 9.25 7.54
CA THR A 58 1.70 9.81 6.34
C THR A 58 1.34 9.04 5.06
N PRO A 59 0.95 9.73 3.96
CA PRO A 59 0.61 11.16 3.94
C PRO A 59 -0.66 11.40 4.76
N GLN A 60 -0.69 12.54 5.46
CA GLN A 60 -1.85 12.92 6.27
C GLN A 60 -3.09 13.06 5.38
N SER A 61 -4.20 12.44 5.79
CA SER A 61 -5.47 12.63 5.09
C SER A 61 -5.91 14.09 5.22
N PHE A 62 -6.18 14.77 4.09
CA PHE A 62 -6.58 16.18 4.11
C PHE A 62 -7.96 16.40 4.75
N GLN A 63 -8.80 15.36 4.78
CA GLN A 63 -10.02 15.37 5.58
C GLN A 63 -9.70 14.87 6.97
N GLU A 64 -9.75 15.75 7.98
CA GLU A 64 -9.90 15.30 9.36
C GLU A 64 -11.12 14.40 9.43
N ARG A 65 -10.92 13.12 9.78
CA ARG A 65 -12.03 12.24 10.10
C ARG A 65 -12.70 12.82 11.32
N ARG A 66 -13.81 13.56 11.12
CA ARG A 66 -14.77 13.82 12.20
C ARG A 66 -15.07 12.47 12.84
N SER A 67 -14.66 12.31 14.09
CA SER A 67 -14.76 11.09 14.88
C SER A 67 -16.22 10.77 15.21
N PHE A 68 -17.00 10.35 14.22
CA PHE A 68 -18.38 9.90 14.37
C PHE A 68 -18.62 8.66 13.51
N ASN A 69 -17.89 7.58 13.83
CA ASN A 69 -18.39 6.20 13.79
C ASN A 69 -17.22 5.26 14.10
N THR A 70 -17.44 4.33 15.00
CA THR A 70 -16.66 3.11 15.21
C THR A 70 -16.73 2.23 13.96
N LYS A 71 -16.11 2.65 12.85
CA LYS A 71 -15.84 1.73 11.73
C LYS A 71 -14.97 0.59 12.28
N LYS A 72 -15.44 -0.65 12.13
CA LYS A 72 -14.62 -1.83 12.42
C LYS A 72 -13.34 -1.71 11.58
N ARG A 73 -12.20 -1.57 12.25
CA ARG A 73 -10.88 -1.60 11.62
C ARG A 73 -10.61 -3.04 11.19
N HIS A 74 -10.07 -3.23 10.00
CA HIS A 74 -9.62 -4.54 9.50
C HIS A 74 -8.31 -4.93 10.15
N LEU A 75 -7.53 -3.96 10.61
CA LEU A 75 -6.27 -4.16 11.31
C LEU A 75 -6.45 -4.13 12.83
N CYS A 76 -5.88 -5.15 13.49
CA CYS A 76 -5.66 -5.12 14.92
C CYS A 76 -4.43 -4.25 15.22
N ILE A 77 -4.66 -3.02 15.68
CA ILE A 77 -3.60 -2.01 15.88
C ILE A 77 -2.57 -2.46 16.92
N ASP A 78 -2.97 -3.25 17.92
CA ASP A 78 -2.07 -3.75 18.96
C ASP A 78 -0.97 -4.67 18.42
N GLN A 79 -1.10 -5.14 17.18
CA GLN A 79 -0.13 -5.99 16.48
C GLN A 79 0.73 -5.21 15.48
N LEU A 80 0.56 -3.89 15.36
CA LEU A 80 1.29 -3.06 14.42
C LEU A 80 2.46 -2.34 15.10
N MET A 81 3.59 -2.25 14.41
CA MET A 81 4.75 -1.48 14.83
C MET A 81 5.48 -0.87 13.63
N ILE A 82 5.81 0.41 13.68
CA ILE A 82 6.56 1.07 12.61
C ILE A 82 8.03 0.63 12.70
N HIS A 83 8.48 -0.16 11.74
CA HIS A 83 9.88 -0.56 11.60
C HIS A 83 10.70 0.55 10.93
N GLU A 84 11.92 0.78 11.43
CA GLU A 84 12.87 1.73 10.81
C GLU A 84 13.56 1.11 9.58
N ASP A 85 13.99 -0.15 9.69
CA ASP A 85 14.52 -0.92 8.58
C ASP A 85 13.42 -1.76 7.93
N CYS A 86 13.05 -1.34 6.72
CA CYS A 86 12.06 -1.98 5.87
C CYS A 86 12.68 -2.51 4.56
N SER A 87 14.01 -2.62 4.49
CA SER A 87 14.71 -3.06 3.28
C SER A 87 14.28 -4.48 2.84
N TYR A 88 13.91 -5.34 3.79
CA TYR A 88 13.37 -6.70 3.54
C TYR A 88 12.13 -6.71 2.63
N ILE A 89 11.39 -5.59 2.54
CA ILE A 89 10.24 -5.48 1.64
C ILE A 89 10.70 -5.62 0.18
N TYR A 90 11.90 -5.14 -0.16
CA TYR A 90 12.45 -5.26 -1.51
C TYR A 90 12.71 -6.72 -1.94
N GLU A 91 12.80 -7.65 -0.98
CA GLU A 91 13.01 -9.08 -1.23
C GLU A 91 11.69 -9.81 -1.51
N GLN A 92 10.55 -9.20 -1.17
CA GLN A 92 9.24 -9.81 -1.37
C GLN A 92 8.81 -9.72 -2.83
N SER A 93 8.23 -10.81 -3.35
CA SER A 93 7.72 -10.87 -4.72
C SER A 93 6.45 -11.71 -4.82
N GLY A 94 5.50 -11.25 -5.62
CA GLY A 94 4.30 -12.01 -6.01
C GLY A 94 4.55 -12.93 -7.19
N LYS A 95 3.68 -13.93 -7.34
CA LYS A 95 3.71 -14.91 -8.44
C LYS A 95 3.27 -14.28 -9.77
N ALA A 96 2.20 -13.49 -9.76
CA ALA A 96 1.63 -12.86 -10.96
C ALA A 96 2.27 -11.50 -11.25
N GLY A 97 2.56 -10.72 -10.21
CA GLY A 97 3.11 -9.38 -10.36
C GLY A 97 3.63 -8.83 -9.02
N THR A 98 4.60 -7.92 -9.09
CA THR A 98 5.16 -7.22 -7.93
C THR A 98 5.25 -5.73 -8.23
N TYR A 99 4.57 -4.92 -7.41
CA TYR A 99 4.46 -3.48 -7.64
C TYR A 99 4.79 -2.72 -6.36
N ASP A 100 5.57 -1.65 -6.48
CA ASP A 100 5.76 -0.67 -5.42
C ASP A 100 4.87 0.53 -5.72
N ILE A 101 3.94 0.83 -4.82
CA ILE A 101 3.01 1.95 -4.93
C ILE A 101 3.45 2.98 -3.90
N ILE A 102 3.88 4.15 -4.38
CA ILE A 102 4.30 5.26 -3.52
C ILE A 102 3.16 6.27 -3.50
N ILE A 103 2.49 6.42 -2.36
CA ILE A 103 1.38 7.36 -2.19
C ILE A 103 1.95 8.70 -1.75
N THR A 104 1.85 9.72 -2.61
CA THR A 104 2.40 11.06 -2.34
C THR A 104 1.40 11.94 -1.63
N THR A 105 0.13 11.89 -2.01
CA THR A 105 -0.94 12.68 -1.38
C THR A 105 -2.25 11.92 -1.25
N ARG A 106 -3.08 12.36 -0.29
CA ARG A 106 -4.45 11.89 -0.05
C ARG A 106 -5.42 13.07 -0.10
N GLN A 107 -5.59 13.67 -1.27
CA GLN A 107 -6.51 14.80 -1.46
C GLN A 107 -7.92 14.31 -1.85
N LYS A 108 -8.95 14.98 -1.33
CA LYS A 108 -10.37 14.75 -1.69
C LYS A 108 -10.84 13.29 -1.55
N SER A 109 -10.26 12.54 -0.60
CA SER A 109 -10.56 11.11 -0.38
C SER A 109 -10.08 10.17 -1.49
N ASP A 110 -9.17 10.64 -2.35
CA ASP A 110 -8.48 9.85 -3.36
C ASP A 110 -6.97 9.86 -3.12
N TRP A 111 -6.29 8.87 -3.68
CA TRP A 111 -4.84 8.79 -3.63
C TRP A 111 -4.21 9.32 -4.91
N GLN A 112 -3.05 9.96 -4.75
CA GLN A 112 -2.17 10.31 -5.86
C GLN A 112 -0.79 9.72 -5.59
N GLY A 113 -0.09 9.33 -6.66
CA GLY A 113 1.21 8.71 -6.51
C GLY A 113 1.75 8.08 -7.78
N ILE A 114 2.71 7.20 -7.61
CA ILE A 114 3.37 6.48 -8.71
C ILE A 114 3.40 4.99 -8.44
N VAL A 115 3.29 4.20 -9.51
CA VAL A 115 3.47 2.75 -9.49
C VAL A 115 4.81 2.41 -10.12
N LYS A 116 5.60 1.57 -9.45
CA LYS A 116 6.86 1.04 -9.95
C LYS A 116 6.81 -0.48 -10.03
N CYS A 117 7.52 -1.05 -11.00
CA CYS A 117 7.82 -2.48 -11.08
C CYS A 117 9.28 -2.63 -11.49
N ARG A 118 10.05 -3.44 -10.74
CA ARG A 118 11.49 -3.66 -10.99
C ARG A 118 12.28 -2.36 -11.19
N ASN A 119 12.04 -1.37 -10.32
CA ASN A 119 12.62 -0.02 -10.36
C ASN A 119 12.27 0.83 -11.59
N LYS A 120 11.37 0.39 -12.47
CA LYS A 120 10.81 1.18 -13.56
C LYS A 120 9.47 1.78 -13.14
N ILE A 121 9.27 3.07 -13.40
CA ILE A 121 7.96 3.72 -13.23
C ILE A 121 7.03 3.19 -14.33
N LEU A 122 5.91 2.60 -13.93
CA LEU A 122 4.87 2.13 -14.84
C LEU A 122 3.89 3.25 -15.20
N GLY A 123 3.59 4.10 -14.23
CA GLY A 123 2.68 5.23 -14.41
C GLY A 123 2.51 6.05 -13.14
N GLU A 124 1.93 7.23 -13.31
CA GLU A 124 1.42 8.06 -12.24
C GLU A 124 -0.09 7.88 -12.17
N PHE A 125 -0.67 7.98 -10.98
CA PHE A 125 -2.11 7.95 -10.77
C PHE A 125 -2.55 9.15 -9.96
N LYS A 126 -3.72 9.69 -10.30
CA LYS A 126 -4.38 10.82 -9.61
C LYS A 126 -5.65 10.42 -8.85
N SER A 127 -6.10 9.18 -9.05
CA SER A 127 -7.26 8.58 -8.38
C SER A 127 -7.05 7.08 -8.18
N ILE A 128 -7.85 6.49 -7.29
CA ILE A 128 -7.88 5.03 -7.09
C ILE A 128 -8.27 4.28 -8.37
N LEU A 129 -9.12 4.89 -9.21
CA LEU A 129 -9.54 4.32 -10.48
C LEU A 129 -8.41 4.30 -11.52
N GLU A 130 -7.59 5.35 -11.58
CA GLU A 130 -6.35 5.33 -12.39
C GLU A 130 -5.35 4.28 -11.87
N LEU A 131 -5.21 4.15 -10.55
CA LEU A 131 -4.38 3.09 -9.96
C LEU A 131 -4.88 1.70 -10.38
N MET A 132 -6.19 1.49 -10.39
CA MET A 132 -6.80 0.24 -10.84
C MET A 132 -6.42 -0.09 -12.29
N TYR A 133 -6.52 0.88 -13.21
CA TYR A 133 -6.15 0.69 -14.62
C TYR A 133 -4.65 0.41 -14.84
N ILE A 134 -3.78 0.84 -13.94
CA ILE A 134 -2.34 0.54 -14.02
C ILE A 134 -2.06 -0.91 -13.56
N LEU A 135 -2.86 -1.43 -12.63
CA LEU A 135 -2.64 -2.73 -11.99
C LEU A 135 -3.41 -3.88 -12.65
N ILE A 136 -4.49 -3.60 -13.39
CA ILE A 136 -5.37 -4.57 -14.05
C ILE A 136 -5.33 -4.33 -15.55
#